data_AF-A0A926ZU34-F1
#
_entry.id   AF-A0A926ZU34-F1
#
_cell.length_a   1.000
_cell.length_b   1.000
_cell.length_c   1.000
_cell.angle_alpha   90.00
_cell.angle_beta   90.00
_cell.angle_gamma   90.00
#
_symmetry.space_group_name_H-M   'P 1'
#
loop_
_entity.id
_entity.type
_entity.pdbx_description
1 polymer ?
#
loop_
_entity_poly.entity_id
_entity_poly.type
_entity_poly.pdbx_seq_one_letter_code
_entity_poly.pdbx_strand_id
1 'polypeptide(L)' 'MTASFQPTHYLVSRSRKVPVRVVSGEVRSQVFTEREWLDNQEPAFELYAKLGLYCRGVQIVGYHLEPLAAPAPASASMG' A
#
# COMPACT_ATOMS: atom_id res chain seq x y z
N MET A 1 14.48 5.79 -16.34
CA MET A 1 13.01 5.96 -16.33
C MET A 1 12.56 5.83 -14.90
N THR A 2 12.12 6.90 -14.24
CA THR A 2 11.51 6.79 -12.91
C THR A 2 10.11 6.20 -13.08
N ALA A 3 9.85 5.07 -12.41
CA ALA A 3 8.53 4.45 -12.46
C ALA A 3 7.52 5.38 -11.77
N SER A 4 6.44 5.74 -12.46
CA SER A 4 5.36 6.54 -11.87
C SER A 4 4.77 5.86 -10.63
N PHE A 5 4.43 6.64 -9.61
CA PHE A 5 3.71 6.13 -8.45
C PHE A 5 2.29 5.71 -8.85
N GLN A 6 1.95 4.45 -8.59
CA GLN A 6 0.62 3.89 -8.79
C GLN A 6 0.19 3.26 -7.46
N PRO A 7 -0.67 3.94 -6.67
CA PRO A 7 -1.10 3.39 -5.41
C PRO A 7 -1.99 2.16 -5.65
N THR A 8 -1.92 1.20 -4.74
CA THR A 8 -2.75 -0.02 -4.77
C THR A 8 -3.70 -0.10 -3.58
N HIS A 9 -3.37 0.59 -2.49
CA HIS A 9 -4.13 0.57 -1.25
C HIS A 9 -4.17 1.98 -0.63
N TYR A 10 -5.07 2.14 0.33
CA TYR A 10 -4.96 3.15 1.36
C TYR A 10 -4.33 2.56 2.62
N LEU A 11 -3.34 3.24 3.19
CA LEU A 11 -2.96 3.08 4.59
C LEU A 11 -3.93 3.93 5.44
N VAL A 12 -4.77 3.24 6.20
CA VAL A 12 -5.84 3.85 6.98
C VAL A 12 -5.44 3.87 8.44
N SER A 13 -5.73 4.98 9.10
CA SER A 13 -5.66 5.18 10.54
C SER A 13 -6.96 5.83 11.01
N ARG A 14 -7.12 6.03 12.33
CA ARG A 14 -8.32 6.68 12.88
C ARG A 14 -8.63 8.06 12.28
N SER A 15 -7.62 8.85 11.91
CA SER A 15 -7.78 10.24 11.47
C SER A 15 -7.41 10.50 10.02
N ARG A 16 -6.76 9.53 9.34
CA ARG A 16 -6.18 9.75 8.02
C ARG A 16 -6.28 8.51 7.15
N LYS A 17 -6.42 8.77 5.85
CA LYS A 17 -6.36 7.79 4.77
C LYS A 17 -5.30 8.25 3.78
N VAL A 18 -4.23 7.47 3.59
CA VAL A 18 -3.09 7.85 2.74
C VAL A 18 -2.93 6.84 1.61
N PRO A 19 -2.93 7.24 0.33
CA PRO A 19 -2.67 6.32 -0.76
C PRO A 19 -1.24 5.79 -0.70
N VAL A 20 -1.09 4.48 -0.81
CA VAL A 20 0.20 3.77 -0.74
C VAL A 20 0.28 2.72 -1.82
N ARG A 21 1.51 2.40 -2.22
CA ARG A 21 1.81 1.26 -3.09
C ARG A 21 2.33 0.12 -2.24
N VAL A 22 1.61 -0.98 -2.25
CA VAL A 22 2.05 -2.23 -1.61
C VAL A 22 2.76 -3.10 -2.64
N VAL A 23 3.99 -3.51 -2.33
CA VAL A 23 4.80 -4.43 -3.13
C VAL A 23 4.99 -5.71 -2.33
N SER A 24 4.46 -6.82 -2.84
CA SER A 24 4.58 -8.13 -2.19
C SER A 24 6.01 -8.65 -2.28
N GLY A 25 6.56 -9.10 -1.15
CA GLY A 25 7.79 -9.88 -1.08
C GLY A 25 7.52 -11.27 -0.49
N GLU A 26 8.55 -12.11 -0.39
CA GLU A 26 8.43 -13.50 0.08
C GLU A 26 8.02 -13.59 1.55
N VAL A 27 8.60 -12.74 2.41
CA VAL A 27 8.39 -12.77 3.87
C VAL A 27 7.41 -11.69 4.33
N ARG A 28 7.50 -10.51 3.71
CA ARG A 28 6.74 -9.31 4.05
C ARG A 28 6.45 -8.52 2.80
N SER A 29 5.36 -7.75 2.82
CA SER A 29 5.10 -6.74 1.80
C SER A 29 5.68 -5.41 2.26
N GLN A 30 6.27 -4.68 1.32
CA GLN A 30 6.72 -3.31 1.54
C GLN A 30 5.60 -2.32 1.19
N VAL A 31 5.44 -1.28 1.99
CA VAL A 31 4.38 -0.28 1.83
C VAL A 31 5.01 1.09 1.60
N PHE A 32 4.93 1.57 0.37
CA PHE A 32 5.52 2.83 -0.05
C PHE A 32 4.49 3.95 -0.06
N THR A 33 4.81 5.07 0.55
CA THR A 33 4.19 6.35 0.21
C THR A 33 4.65 6.83 -1.17
N GLU A 34 3.93 7.80 -1.74
CA GLU A 34 4.34 8.42 -3.00
C GLU A 34 5.76 8.98 -2.93
N ARG A 35 6.08 9.71 -1.85
CA ARG A 35 7.39 10.32 -1.67
C ARG A 35 8.50 9.28 -1.62
N GLU A 36 8.35 8.23 -0.80
CA GLU A 36 9.36 7.17 -0.69
C GLU A 36 9.61 6.49 -2.04
N TRP A 37 8.55 6.27 -2.83
CA TRP A 37 8.66 5.69 -4.17
C TRP A 37 9.40 6.60 -5.16
N LEU A 38 9.00 7.88 -5.23
CA LEU A 38 9.58 8.84 -6.16
C LEU A 38 11.03 9.19 -5.83
N ASP A 39 11.37 9.26 -4.54
CA ASP A 39 12.71 9.57 -4.05
C ASP A 39 13.62 8.32 -3.96
N ASN A 40 13.12 7.13 -4.35
CA ASN A 40 13.81 5.83 -4.23
C ASN A 40 14.35 5.57 -2.81
N GLN A 41 13.54 5.87 -1.80
CA GLN A 41 13.85 5.63 -0.40
C GLN A 41 13.34 4.27 0.06
N GLU A 42 13.96 3.75 1.11
CA GLU A 42 13.46 2.56 1.79
C GLU A 42 12.10 2.87 2.44
N PRO A 43 11.09 2.01 2.25
CA PRO A 43 9.76 2.24 2.81
C PRO A 43 9.80 2.09 4.32
N ALA A 44 9.20 3.03 5.05
CA ALA A 44 9.14 2.94 6.50
C ALA A 44 8.22 1.82 7.00
N PHE A 45 7.23 1.43 6.20
CA PHE A 45 6.17 0.49 6.59
C PHE A 45 6.30 -0.87 5.91
N GLU A 46 5.99 -1.91 6.68
CA GLU A 46 6.00 -3.29 6.24
C GLU A 46 4.75 -4.01 6.73
N LEU A 47 4.18 -4.87 5.89
CA LEU A 47 3.06 -5.74 6.24
C LEU A 47 3.52 -7.19 6.28
N TYR A 48 3.29 -7.83 7.42
CA TYR A 48 3.43 -9.27 7.60
C TYR A 48 2.02 -9.88 7.67
N ALA A 49 1.69 -10.80 6.76
CA ALA A 49 0.32 -11.30 6.58
C ALA A 49 -0.38 -11.80 7.86
N LYS A 50 0.38 -12.37 8.80
CA LYS A 50 -0.15 -12.87 10.08
C LYS A 50 0.14 -11.99 11.29
N LEU A 51 1.09 -11.04 11.17
CA LEU A 51 1.54 -10.19 12.29
C LEU A 51 1.07 -8.75 12.18
N GLY A 52 0.56 -8.33 11.01
CA GLY A 52 0.07 -6.97 10.79
C GLY A 52 1.16 -6.01 10.31
N LEU A 53 0.96 -4.72 10.58
CA LEU A 53 1.81 -3.63 10.11
C LEU A 53 2.93 -3.29 11.09
N TYR A 54 4.08 -2.97 10.54
CA TYR A 54 5.27 -2.51 11.27
C TYR A 54 5.74 -1.19 10.65
N CYS A 55 6.28 -0.30 11.48
CA CYS A 55 6.99 0.90 11.06
C CYS A 55 8.41 0.83 11.63
N ARG A 56 9.42 0.75 10.75
CA ARG A 56 10.85 0.64 11.14
C ARG A 56 11.10 -0.42 12.23
N GLY A 57 10.51 -1.60 12.05
CA GLY A 57 10.66 -2.74 12.97
C GLY A 57 9.76 -2.72 14.21
N VAL A 58 8.98 -1.65 14.44
CA VAL A 58 8.02 -1.59 15.56
C VAL A 58 6.62 -1.92 15.07
N GLN A 59 5.95 -2.87 15.70
CA GLN A 59 4.57 -3.21 15.37
C GLN A 59 3.66 -2.03 15.71
N ILE A 60 2.80 -1.64 14.76
CA ILE A 60 1.85 -0.55 14.95
C ILE A 60 0.41 -1.09 14.95
N VAL A 61 -0.41 -0.50 15.82
CA VAL A 61 -1.83 -0.85 15.98
C VAL A 61 -2.72 0.29 15.52
N GLY A 62 -3.96 -0.03 15.14
CA GLY A 62 -4.92 0.97 14.66
C GLY A 62 -4.64 1.49 13.24
N TYR A 63 -3.72 0.83 12.53
CA TYR A 63 -3.51 1.00 11.10
C TYR A 63 -3.91 -0.26 10.36
N HIS A 64 -4.49 -0.12 9.17
CA HIS A 64 -4.79 -1.23 8.27
C HIS A 64 -4.70 -0.78 6.81
N LEU A 65 -4.61 -1.75 5.91
CA LEU A 65 -4.60 -1.50 4.47
C LEU A 65 -5.98 -1.79 3.90
N GLU A 66 -6.50 -0.85 3.12
CA GLU A 66 -7.72 -1.03 2.33
C GLU A 66 -7.36 -1.00 0.84
N PRO A 67 -7.69 -2.02 0.04
CA PRO A 67 -7.47 -1.97 -1.40
C PRO A 67 -8.14 -0.75 -2.03
N LEU A 68 -7.46 -0.11 -2.98
CA LEU A 68 -8.15 0.81 -3.88
C LEU A 68 -9.12 -0.02 -4.73
N ALA A 69 -10.37 0.44 -4.84
CA ALA A 69 -11.32 -0.20 -5.73
C ALA A 69 -10.68 -0.30 -7.12
N ALA A 70 -10.52 -1.53 -7.63
CA ALA A 70 -10.14 -1.71 -9.02
C ALA A 70 -11.20 -0.99 -9.87
N PRO A 71 -10.81 -0.31 -10.97
CA PRO A 71 -11.80 0.16 -11.91
C PRO A 71 -12.64 -1.07 -12.30
N ALA A 72 -13.95 -1.00 -12.04
CA ALA A 72 -14.87 -2.06 -12.44
C ALA A 72 -14.61 -2.33 -13.94
N PRO A 73 -14.47 -3.59 -14.37
CA PRO A 73 -14.43 -3.87 -15.79
C PRO A 73 -15.69 -3.25 -16.39
N ALA A 74 -15.53 -2.36 -17.38
CA ALA A 74 -16.64 -1.80 -18.11
C ALA A 74 -17.47 -2.99 -18.61
N SER A 75 -18.67 -3.16 -18.04
CA SER A 75 -19.58 -4.23 -18.42
C SER A 75 -19.68 -4.23 -19.92
N ALA A 76 -19.20 -5.30 -20.56
CA ALA A 76 -19.46 -5.55 -21.96
C ALA A 76 -20.98 -5.75 -22.07
N SER A 77 -21.68 -4.69 -22.46
CA SER A 77 -23.02 -4.78 -23.00
C SER A 77 -22.93 -5.53 -24.33
N MET A 78 -23.10 -6.84 -24.29
CA MET A 78 -23.64 -7.60 -25.42
C MET A 78 -25.13 -7.77 -25.04
N GLY A 79 -26.08 -7.16 -25.73
CA GLY A 79 -26.25 -7.18 -27.18
C GLY A 79 -27.43 -8.10 -27.44
#